data_AF-A0A251SU65-F1
#
_entry.id   AF-A0A251SU65-F1
#
_cell.length_a   1.000
_cell.length_b   1.000
_cell.length_c   1.000
_cell.angle_alpha   90.00
_cell.angle_beta   90.00
_cell.angle_gamma   90.00
#
_symmetry.space_group_name_H-M   'P 1'
#
loop_
_entity.id
_entity.type
_entity.pdbx_description
1 polymer ?
#
loop_
_entity_poly.entity_id
_entity_poly.type
_entity_poly.pdbx_seq_one_letter_code
_entity_poly.pdbx_strand_id
1 'polypeptide(L)'
;MLDECMEPRVILTDRDLALMGACAKVFPDASRLLCRWHIQQNVMKHCKGAFTDDDWKTFLSFWGSLIESPSIPIYDYHLRNMRKRLVECKRSRVFKYVYDNWLKDYKEMFVFAWTDKRRNFGNRTTNRVESQHANLKRYVEDRSSLDRIVGCVRDIVETQFGEIRKTFRESIEKTMKHHKHPMFQHLLGKVSHKALDLLHGEAIRRLDVLERFNSSCGCQMWHSCGLPCACRIEKYMREASDSTRRHRRLLAET
;
A
#
# COMPACT_ATOMS: atom_id res chain seq x y z
N MET A 1 9.97 -31.45 4.02
CA MET A 1 8.95 -31.32 2.98
C MET A 1 8.27 -29.97 3.14
N LEU A 2 8.54 -29.03 2.23
CA LEU A 2 7.94 -27.69 2.18
C LEU A 2 6.55 -27.73 1.51
N ASP A 3 5.72 -28.71 1.88
CA ASP A 3 4.56 -29.13 1.07
C ASP A 3 3.33 -28.22 1.22
N GLU A 4 3.45 -27.10 1.94
CA GLU A 4 2.45 -26.03 1.95
C GLU A 4 3.11 -24.63 1.97
N CYS A 5 4.27 -24.47 1.32
CA CYS A 5 4.82 -23.13 1.14
C CYS A 5 3.97 -22.39 0.10
N MET A 6 2.93 -21.68 0.58
CA MET A 6 2.12 -20.78 -0.23
C MET A 6 3.01 -19.92 -1.12
N GLU A 7 2.88 -20.06 -2.43
CA GLU A 7 3.64 -19.25 -3.38
C GLU A 7 3.31 -17.75 -3.19
N PRO A 8 4.34 -16.88 -3.29
CA PRO A 8 4.12 -15.46 -3.11
C PRO A 8 3.21 -14.92 -4.21
N ARG A 9 2.10 -14.28 -3.83
CA ARG A 9 1.20 -13.63 -4.81
C ARG A 9 1.71 -12.27 -5.27
N VAL A 10 2.52 -11.61 -4.44
CA VAL A 10 3.09 -10.28 -4.68
C VAL A 10 4.51 -10.27 -4.16
N ILE A 11 5.44 -9.79 -4.97
CA ILE A 11 6.85 -9.59 -4.60
C ILE A 11 7.16 -8.10 -4.82
N LEU A 12 7.73 -7.44 -3.81
CA LEU A 12 8.09 -6.02 -3.86
C LEU A 12 9.61 -5.89 -3.72
N THR A 13 10.26 -5.34 -4.72
CA THR A 13 11.73 -5.15 -4.75
C THR A 13 12.10 -3.74 -5.13
N ASP A 14 13.38 -3.39 -5.02
CA ASP A 14 13.94 -2.28 -5.79
C ASP A 14 14.07 -2.65 -7.28
N ARG A 15 14.62 -1.73 -8.09
CA ARG A 15 14.85 -1.95 -9.52
C ARG A 15 16.21 -2.64 -9.75
N ASP A 16 16.34 -3.86 -9.25
CA ASP A 16 17.45 -4.76 -9.58
C ASP A 16 17.03 -5.71 -10.71
N LEU A 17 17.65 -5.59 -11.88
CA LEU A 17 17.25 -6.35 -13.07
C LEU A 17 17.47 -7.86 -12.92
N ALA A 18 18.52 -8.27 -12.20
CA ALA A 18 18.82 -9.67 -11.98
C ALA A 18 17.79 -10.30 -11.04
N LEU A 19 17.48 -9.62 -9.93
CA LEU A 19 16.46 -10.04 -8.98
C LEU A 19 15.07 -10.07 -9.65
N MET A 20 14.71 -9.04 -10.41
CA MET A 20 13.45 -9.01 -11.14
C MET A 20 13.31 -10.15 -12.16
N GLY A 21 14.41 -10.49 -12.84
CA GLY A 21 14.49 -11.62 -13.76
C GLY A 21 14.37 -12.96 -13.05
N ALA A 22 15.06 -13.12 -11.92
CA ALA A 22 14.96 -14.32 -11.09
C ALA A 22 13.53 -14.50 -10.54
N CYS A 23 12.91 -13.44 -10.01
CA CYS A 23 11.52 -13.50 -9.54
C CYS A 23 10.55 -13.87 -10.66
N ALA A 24 10.74 -13.34 -11.88
CA ALA A 24 9.89 -13.68 -13.02
C ALA A 24 10.01 -15.15 -13.43
N LYS A 25 11.20 -15.74 -13.28
CA LYS A 25 11.48 -17.14 -13.61
C LYS A 25 10.99 -18.11 -12.54
N VAL A 26 11.21 -17.77 -11.26
CA VAL A 26 10.91 -18.65 -10.12
C VAL A 26 9.45 -18.54 -9.69
N PHE A 27 8.86 -17.33 -9.76
CA PHE A 27 7.49 -17.06 -9.34
C PHE A 27 6.72 -16.32 -10.46
N PRO A 28 6.44 -17.00 -11.59
CA PRO A 28 5.84 -16.36 -12.77
C PRO A 28 4.45 -15.79 -12.50
N ASP A 29 3.69 -16.40 -11.58
CA ASP A 29 2.34 -15.96 -11.20
C ASP A 29 2.34 -14.84 -10.14
N ALA A 30 3.50 -14.55 -9.53
CA ALA A 30 3.64 -13.47 -8.58
C ALA A 30 3.60 -12.11 -9.29
N SER A 31 2.76 -11.20 -8.78
CA SER A 31 2.83 -9.81 -9.21
C SER A 31 4.10 -9.16 -8.70
N ARG A 32 4.95 -8.67 -9.61
CA ARG A 32 6.20 -7.99 -9.28
C ARG A 32 5.97 -6.49 -9.18
N LEU A 33 6.25 -5.92 -8.02
CA LEU A 33 6.10 -4.51 -7.70
C LEU A 33 7.46 -3.88 -7.45
N LEU A 34 7.57 -2.57 -7.72
CA LEU A 34 8.76 -1.78 -7.44
C LEU A 34 8.55 -0.84 -6.24
N CYS A 35 9.59 -0.75 -5.42
CA CYS A 35 9.66 0.14 -4.27
C CYS A 35 9.58 1.61 -4.73
N ARG A 36 8.48 2.27 -4.37
CA ARG A 36 8.24 3.67 -4.73
C ARG A 36 9.23 4.63 -4.11
N TRP A 37 9.71 4.33 -2.91
CA TRP A 37 10.70 5.17 -2.24
C TRP A 37 12.01 5.18 -3.03
N HIS A 38 12.52 4.02 -3.44
CA HIS A 38 13.72 3.93 -4.29
C HIS A 38 13.52 4.62 -5.65
N ILE A 39 12.35 4.48 -6.27
CA ILE A 39 12.02 5.21 -7.49
C ILE A 39 12.10 6.72 -7.23
N GLN A 40 11.49 7.21 -6.15
CA GLN A 40 11.50 8.63 -5.79
C GLN A 40 12.90 9.15 -5.48
N GLN A 41 13.75 8.37 -4.81
CA GLN A 41 15.16 8.74 -4.58
C GLN A 41 15.91 8.89 -5.91
N ASN A 42 15.71 7.97 -6.85
CA ASN A 42 16.32 8.08 -8.18
C ASN A 42 15.78 9.26 -8.98
N VAL A 43 14.47 9.52 -8.93
CA VAL A 43 13.88 10.71 -9.57
C VAL A 43 14.46 11.97 -8.94
N MET A 44 14.60 12.04 -7.63
CA MET A 44 15.21 13.17 -6.93
C MET A 44 16.67 13.39 -7.37
N LYS A 45 17.49 12.34 -7.32
CA LYS A 45 18.91 12.39 -7.70
C LYS A 45 19.13 12.92 -9.12
N HIS A 46 18.30 12.49 -10.08
CA HIS A 46 18.49 12.82 -11.50
C HIS A 46 17.72 14.06 -11.97
N CYS A 47 16.64 14.43 -11.29
CA CYS A 47 15.75 15.50 -11.76
C CYS A 47 15.84 16.77 -10.93
N LYS A 48 16.14 16.70 -9.62
CA LYS A 48 16.02 17.86 -8.70
C LYS A 48 16.82 19.07 -9.16
N GLY A 49 18.02 18.86 -9.72
CA GLY A 49 18.86 19.94 -10.24
C GLY A 49 18.28 20.71 -11.44
N ALA A 50 17.13 20.30 -12.00
CA ALA A 50 16.42 21.04 -13.04
C ALA A 50 15.34 22.01 -12.49
N PHE A 51 15.16 22.09 -11.17
CA PHE A 51 14.09 22.84 -10.52
C PHE A 51 14.64 23.75 -9.42
N THR A 52 13.94 24.86 -9.18
CA THR A 52 14.01 25.57 -7.88
C THR A 52 13.29 24.74 -6.82
N ASP A 53 13.45 25.07 -5.54
CA ASP A 53 12.79 24.30 -4.47
C ASP A 53 11.26 24.31 -4.58
N ASP A 54 10.64 25.43 -4.97
CA ASP A 54 9.18 25.51 -5.12
C ASP A 54 8.68 24.82 -6.39
N ASP A 55 9.40 24.94 -7.50
CA ASP A 55 9.09 24.18 -8.71
C ASP A 55 9.26 22.67 -8.47
N TRP A 56 10.21 22.27 -7.64
CA TRP A 56 10.44 20.88 -7.26
C TRP A 56 9.25 20.32 -6.46
N LYS A 57 8.73 21.07 -5.49
CA LYS A 57 7.51 20.68 -4.75
C LYS A 57 6.34 20.50 -5.69
N THR A 58 6.19 21.41 -6.66
CA THR A 58 5.12 21.34 -7.67
C THR A 58 5.28 20.11 -8.56
N PHE A 59 6.50 19.83 -9.04
CA PHE A 59 6.79 18.61 -9.78
C PHE A 59 6.51 17.34 -8.96
N LEU A 60 6.90 17.30 -7.68
CA LEU A 60 6.62 16.18 -6.80
C LEU A 60 5.12 15.94 -6.62
N SER A 61 4.31 17.01 -6.56
CA SER A 61 2.85 16.89 -6.55
C SER A 61 2.33 16.22 -7.82
N PHE A 62 2.76 16.69 -9.01
CA PHE A 62 2.38 16.05 -10.28
C PHE A 62 2.85 14.61 -10.40
N TRP A 63 4.07 14.33 -9.98
CA TRP A 63 4.62 12.97 -9.94
C TRP A 63 3.81 12.07 -9.01
N GLY A 64 3.45 12.57 -7.82
CA GLY A 64 2.56 11.91 -6.88
C GLY A 64 1.20 11.60 -7.50
N SER A 65 0.51 12.60 -8.06
CA SER A 65 -0.78 12.40 -8.72
C SER A 65 -0.71 11.38 -9.86
N LEU A 66 0.38 11.38 -10.64
CA LEU A 66 0.60 10.40 -11.70
C LEU A 66 0.68 8.96 -11.13
N ILE A 67 1.55 8.72 -10.15
CA ILE A 67 1.75 7.37 -9.60
C ILE A 67 0.57 6.87 -8.75
N GLU A 68 -0.22 7.81 -8.24
CA GLU A 68 -1.44 7.55 -7.47
C GLU A 68 -2.72 7.54 -8.32
N SER A 69 -2.60 7.59 -9.65
CA SER A 69 -3.75 7.55 -10.55
C SER A 69 -4.58 6.27 -10.32
N PRO A 70 -5.88 6.38 -9.97
CA PRO A 70 -6.71 5.22 -9.59
C PRO A 70 -7.14 4.37 -10.79
N SER A 71 -7.03 4.89 -12.01
CA SER A 71 -7.43 4.20 -13.24
C SER A 71 -6.52 4.59 -14.41
N ILE A 72 -6.53 3.76 -15.46
CA ILE A 72 -5.73 3.99 -16.67
C ILE A 72 -6.10 5.33 -17.33
N PRO A 73 -7.40 5.70 -17.50
CA PRO A 73 -7.74 7.00 -18.07
C PRO A 73 -7.22 8.21 -17.27
N ILE A 74 -7.24 8.12 -15.94
CA ILE A 74 -6.71 9.18 -15.07
C ILE A 74 -5.18 9.24 -15.15
N TYR A 75 -4.51 8.08 -15.24
CA TYR A 75 -3.08 8.02 -15.47
C TYR A 75 -2.70 8.70 -16.79
N ASP A 76 -3.39 8.39 -17.89
CA ASP A 76 -3.12 9.00 -19.19
C ASP A 76 -3.34 10.52 -19.18
N TYR A 77 -4.38 10.97 -18.47
CA TYR A 77 -4.63 12.40 -18.24
C TYR A 77 -3.47 13.06 -17.48
N HIS A 78 -3.06 12.51 -16.32
CA HIS A 78 -1.94 13.03 -15.54
C HIS A 78 -0.62 13.00 -16.33
N LEU A 79 -0.39 11.94 -17.11
CA LEU A 79 0.82 11.80 -17.93
C LEU A 79 0.90 12.88 -19.00
N ARG A 80 -0.20 13.11 -19.73
CA ARG A 80 -0.30 14.16 -20.75
C ARG A 80 -0.06 15.55 -20.14
N ASN A 81 -0.69 15.83 -19.00
CA ASN A 81 -0.54 17.11 -18.32
C ASN A 81 0.88 17.34 -17.80
N MET A 82 1.48 16.34 -17.15
CA MET A 82 2.86 16.39 -16.68
C MET A 82 3.83 16.62 -17.86
N ARG A 83 3.63 15.90 -18.98
CA ARG A 83 4.42 16.09 -20.20
C ARG A 83 4.30 17.52 -20.73
N LYS A 84 3.07 18.00 -20.92
CA LYS A 84 2.79 19.35 -21.45
C LYS A 84 3.48 20.41 -20.59
N ARG A 85 3.31 20.36 -19.27
CA ARG A 85 3.91 21.30 -18.33
C ARG A 85 5.44 21.28 -18.35
N LEU A 86 6.04 20.10 -18.40
CA LEU A 86 7.51 19.98 -18.45
C LEU A 86 8.07 20.50 -19.78
N VAL A 87 7.34 20.38 -20.90
CA VAL A 87 7.73 20.98 -22.18
C VAL A 87 7.63 22.50 -22.12
N GLU A 88 6.50 23.05 -21.65
CA GLU A 88 6.28 24.49 -21.50
C GLU A 88 7.34 25.16 -20.62
N CYS A 89 7.74 24.49 -19.53
CA CYS A 89 8.78 24.97 -18.62
C CYS A 89 10.22 24.68 -19.12
N LYS A 90 10.44 24.27 -20.37
CA LYS A 90 11.76 23.93 -20.94
C LYS A 90 12.50 22.83 -20.17
N ARG A 91 11.77 21.90 -19.56
CA ARG A 91 12.27 20.76 -18.75
C ARG A 91 12.02 19.40 -19.42
N SER A 92 11.98 19.34 -20.75
CA SER A 92 11.75 18.12 -21.53
C SER A 92 12.70 16.97 -21.17
N ARG A 93 13.94 17.27 -20.77
CA ARG A 93 14.92 16.27 -20.29
C ARG A 93 14.43 15.49 -19.07
N VAL A 94 13.69 16.14 -18.16
CA VAL A 94 13.12 15.50 -16.96
C VAL A 94 12.05 14.52 -17.37
N PHE A 95 11.13 14.92 -18.26
CA PHE A 95 10.11 14.02 -18.77
C PHE A 95 10.74 12.82 -19.47
N LYS A 96 11.74 13.05 -20.34
CA LYS A 96 12.46 11.98 -21.03
C LYS A 96 13.08 10.99 -20.05
N TYR A 97 13.80 11.48 -19.03
CA TYR A 97 14.38 10.62 -18.01
C TYR A 97 13.30 9.78 -17.30
N VAL A 98 12.26 10.42 -16.78
CA VAL A 98 11.19 9.74 -16.03
C VAL A 98 10.47 8.72 -16.89
N TYR A 99 10.16 9.08 -18.14
CA TYR A 99 9.48 8.20 -19.08
C TYR A 99 10.33 6.99 -19.44
N ASP A 100 11.55 7.22 -19.93
CA ASP A 100 12.43 6.18 -20.44
C ASP A 100 12.91 5.22 -19.33
N ASN A 101 13.09 5.70 -18.10
CA ASN A 101 13.65 4.88 -17.01
C ASN A 101 12.60 4.20 -16.11
N TRP A 102 11.36 4.70 -16.10
CA TRP A 102 10.35 4.26 -15.14
C TRP A 102 8.99 4.01 -15.78
N LEU A 103 8.45 4.93 -16.57
CA LEU A 103 7.07 4.81 -17.03
C LEU A 103 6.91 3.86 -18.22
N LYS A 104 7.86 3.84 -19.16
CA LYS A 104 7.77 3.05 -20.38
C LYS A 104 7.65 1.56 -20.07
N ASP A 105 8.58 1.04 -19.29
CA ASP A 105 8.72 -0.41 -19.07
C ASP A 105 8.23 -0.86 -17.67
N TYR A 106 8.10 0.05 -16.70
CA TYR A 106 7.85 -0.32 -15.30
C TYR A 106 6.58 0.27 -14.67
N LYS A 107 5.79 1.10 -15.36
CA LYS A 107 4.58 1.74 -14.77
C LYS A 107 3.64 0.74 -14.10
N GLU A 108 3.50 -0.45 -14.66
CA GLU A 108 2.58 -1.47 -14.15
C GLU A 108 3.02 -2.05 -12.80
N MET A 109 4.29 -1.87 -12.44
CA MET A 109 4.89 -2.38 -11.21
C MET A 109 4.83 -1.36 -10.07
N PHE A 110 4.49 -0.09 -10.31
CA PHE A 110 4.44 0.92 -9.25
C PHE A 110 3.32 1.94 -9.34
N VAL A 111 2.50 2.01 -10.38
CA VAL A 111 1.37 2.96 -10.48
C VAL A 111 0.05 2.30 -10.05
N PHE A 112 -0.78 2.98 -9.24
CA PHE A 112 -1.99 2.38 -8.65
C PHE A 112 -2.94 1.74 -9.65
N ALA A 113 -3.15 2.38 -10.80
CA ALA A 113 -4.01 1.87 -11.86
C ALA A 113 -3.71 0.41 -12.26
N TRP A 114 -2.48 -0.08 -12.00
CA TRP A 114 -2.07 -1.46 -12.19
C TRP A 114 -1.83 -2.20 -10.87
N THR A 115 -1.09 -1.61 -9.93
CA THR A 115 -0.63 -2.32 -8.73
C THR A 115 -1.73 -2.60 -7.72
N ASP A 116 -2.74 -1.72 -7.67
CA ASP A 116 -3.76 -1.74 -6.63
C ASP A 116 -4.91 -2.73 -6.92
N LYS A 117 -4.80 -3.44 -8.03
CA LYS A 117 -5.68 -4.57 -8.40
C LYS A 117 -5.28 -5.89 -7.72
N ARG A 118 -4.19 -5.89 -6.95
CA ARG A 118 -3.59 -7.06 -6.31
C ARG A 118 -3.52 -6.86 -4.80
N ARG A 119 -3.63 -7.94 -4.03
CA ARG A 119 -3.56 -7.91 -2.55
C ARG A 119 -2.13 -7.65 -2.07
N ASN A 120 -1.68 -6.39 -2.19
CA ASN A 120 -0.37 -5.92 -1.74
C ASN A 120 -0.39 -5.38 -0.29
N PHE A 121 -1.58 -5.32 0.33
CA PHE A 121 -1.81 -4.83 1.71
C PHE A 121 -1.26 -3.41 1.96
N GLY A 122 -1.22 -2.58 0.92
CA GLY A 122 -0.68 -1.23 0.98
C GLY A 122 0.86 -1.16 1.03
N ASN A 123 1.57 -2.29 0.89
CA ASN A 123 3.03 -2.28 0.83
C ASN A 123 3.48 -1.69 -0.50
N ARG A 124 4.23 -0.59 -0.42
CA ARG A 124 4.74 0.17 -1.58
C ARG A 124 6.23 0.46 -1.47
N THR A 125 6.82 0.15 -0.32
CA THR A 125 8.22 0.37 -0.02
C THR A 125 8.83 -0.87 0.63
N THR A 126 10.14 -1.02 0.46
CA THR A 126 10.96 -2.07 1.07
C THR A 126 11.43 -1.70 2.48
N ASN A 127 10.93 -0.59 3.05
CA ASN A 127 11.33 -0.05 4.35
C ASN A 127 11.29 -1.08 5.49
N ARG A 128 10.32 -2.00 5.48
CA ARG A 128 10.22 -3.04 6.52
C ARG A 128 11.40 -3.99 6.47
N VAL A 129 11.86 -4.36 5.28
CA VAL A 129 13.02 -5.23 5.08
C VAL A 129 14.30 -4.45 5.41
N GLU A 130 14.42 -3.21 4.90
CA GLU A 130 15.56 -2.35 5.15
C GLU A 130 15.76 -2.04 6.64
N SER A 131 14.69 -1.82 7.40
CA SER A 131 14.78 -1.59 8.84
C SER A 131 15.27 -2.82 9.58
N GLN A 132 14.85 -4.03 9.16
CA GLN A 132 15.35 -5.27 9.77
C GLN A 132 16.79 -5.56 9.37
N HIS A 133 17.19 -5.26 8.13
CA HIS A 133 18.58 -5.32 7.72
C HIS A 133 19.45 -4.36 8.53
N ALA A 134 18.98 -3.12 8.75
CA ALA A 134 19.67 -2.15 9.59
C ALA A 134 19.78 -2.63 11.04
N ASN A 135 18.74 -3.28 11.57
CA ASN A 135 18.78 -3.88 12.90
C ASN A 135 19.83 -5.01 12.97
N LEU A 136 19.81 -5.96 12.04
CA LEU A 136 20.78 -7.05 11.97
C LEU A 136 22.22 -6.53 11.87
N LYS A 137 22.47 -5.53 11.03
CA LYS A 137 23.80 -4.93 10.86
C LYS A 137 24.37 -4.34 12.15
N ARG A 138 23.55 -3.96 13.14
CA ARG A 138 24.04 -3.49 14.45
C ARG A 138 24.69 -4.60 15.28
N TYR A 139 24.35 -5.85 15.01
CA TYR A 139 24.86 -7.01 15.73
C TYR A 139 26.00 -7.72 14.99
N VAL A 140 26.23 -7.38 13.71
CA VAL A 140 27.28 -7.96 12.87
C VAL A 140 28.44 -6.97 12.78
N GLU A 141 29.52 -7.26 13.50
CA GLU A 141 30.82 -6.56 13.42
C GLU A 141 31.72 -7.21 12.34
N ASP A 142 32.69 -6.46 11.81
CA ASP A 142 33.61 -6.87 10.73
C ASP A 142 34.39 -8.19 11.00
N ARG A 143 34.47 -8.63 12.26
CA ARG A 143 35.15 -9.87 12.68
C ARG A 143 34.24 -10.86 13.40
N SER A 144 32.93 -10.76 13.20
CA SER A 144 31.98 -11.70 13.80
C SER A 144 32.21 -13.10 13.25
N SER A 145 32.35 -14.07 14.14
CA SER A 145 32.37 -15.48 13.76
C SER A 145 30.97 -15.92 13.28
N LEU A 146 30.93 -16.99 12.48
CA LEU A 146 29.68 -17.49 11.92
C LEU A 146 28.67 -17.90 13.02
N ASP A 147 29.14 -18.53 14.08
CA ASP A 147 28.33 -18.92 15.24
C ASP A 147 27.71 -17.71 15.95
N ARG A 148 28.45 -16.61 16.09
CA ARG A 148 27.93 -15.34 16.64
C ARG A 148 26.82 -14.78 15.75
N ILE A 149 27.02 -14.75 14.42
CA ILE A 149 26.01 -14.26 13.48
C ILE A 149 24.74 -15.10 13.55
N VAL A 150 24.87 -16.44 13.58
CA VAL A 150 23.72 -17.35 13.70
C VAL A 150 22.97 -17.13 15.00
N GLY A 151 23.69 -16.96 16.12
CA GLY A 151 23.11 -16.59 17.41
C GLY A 151 22.31 -15.29 17.33
N CYS A 152 22.88 -14.23 16.77
CA CYS A 152 22.21 -12.95 16.61
C CYS A 152 20.96 -13.04 15.72
N VAL A 153 21.01 -13.80 14.62
CA VAL A 153 19.84 -14.01 13.75
C VAL A 153 18.72 -14.71 14.52
N ARG A 154 19.04 -15.75 15.28
CA ARG A 154 18.06 -16.45 16.13
C ARG A 154 17.41 -15.48 17.12
N ASP A 155 18.21 -14.70 17.85
CA ASP A 155 17.71 -13.79 18.89
C ASP A 155 16.82 -12.69 18.28
N ILE A 156 17.17 -12.16 17.09
CA ILE A 156 16.33 -11.21 16.35
C ILE A 156 14.99 -11.84 15.94
N VAL A 157 15.02 -13.06 15.41
CA VAL A 157 13.81 -13.77 14.97
C VAL A 157 12.91 -14.07 16.17
N GLU A 158 13.46 -14.52 17.30
CA GLU A 158 12.72 -14.77 18.53
C GLU A 158 12.09 -13.49 19.08
N THR A 159 12.83 -12.38 19.07
CA THR A 159 12.34 -11.05 19.48
C THR A 159 11.17 -10.61 18.60
N GLN A 160 11.32 -10.69 17.27
CA GLN A 160 10.27 -10.34 16.31
C GLN A 160 9.02 -11.20 16.50
N PHE A 161 9.20 -12.51 16.73
CA PHE A 161 8.09 -13.41 17.00
C PHE A 161 7.34 -13.03 18.28
N GLY A 162 8.09 -12.69 19.35
CA GLY A 162 7.54 -12.18 20.60
C GLY A 162 6.73 -10.89 20.40
N GLU A 163 7.25 -9.93 19.62
CA GLU A 163 6.56 -8.70 19.27
C GLU A 163 5.27 -8.96 18.48
N ILE A 164 5.30 -9.82 17.46
CA ILE A 164 4.11 -10.18 16.68
C ILE A 164 3.04 -10.78 17.59
N ARG A 165 3.40 -11.74 18.46
CA ARG A 165 2.45 -12.33 19.42
C ARG A 165 1.90 -11.30 20.39
N LYS A 166 2.73 -10.34 20.83
CA LYS A 166 2.27 -9.21 21.67
C LYS A 166 1.22 -8.38 20.92
N THR A 167 1.45 -8.01 19.66
CA THR A 167 0.48 -7.23 18.88
C THR A 167 -0.85 -7.96 18.66
N PHE A 168 -0.81 -9.29 18.51
CA PHE A 168 -2.02 -10.11 18.42
C PHE A 168 -2.81 -10.12 19.73
N ARG A 169 -2.13 -10.34 20.87
CA ARG A 169 -2.78 -10.26 22.19
C ARG A 169 -3.40 -8.89 22.43
N GLU A 170 -2.67 -7.81 22.10
CA GLU A 170 -3.20 -6.46 22.21
C GLU A 170 -4.45 -6.27 21.35
N SER A 171 -4.46 -6.80 20.12
CA SER A 171 -5.64 -6.74 19.23
C SER A 171 -6.85 -7.52 19.76
N ILE A 172 -6.60 -8.60 20.50
CA ILE A 172 -7.65 -9.44 21.10
C ILE A 172 -8.22 -8.80 22.37
N GLU A 173 -7.34 -8.34 23.26
CA GLU A 173 -7.68 -7.93 24.62
C GLU A 173 -8.12 -6.46 24.72
N LYS A 174 -7.53 -5.57 23.91
CA LYS A 174 -7.74 -4.13 24.02
C LYS A 174 -8.67 -3.62 22.93
N THR A 175 -9.54 -2.68 23.29
CA THR A 175 -10.38 -1.95 22.34
C THR A 175 -10.08 -0.46 22.41
N MET A 176 -9.66 0.14 21.29
CA MET A 176 -9.38 1.57 21.20
C MET A 176 -10.68 2.38 21.15
N LYS A 177 -10.66 3.65 21.58
CA LYS A 177 -11.86 4.50 21.63
C LYS A 177 -12.56 4.61 20.27
N HIS A 178 -11.81 4.87 19.20
CA HIS A 178 -12.35 4.99 17.84
C HIS A 178 -12.80 3.67 17.21
N HIS A 179 -12.47 2.53 17.83
CA HIS A 179 -12.99 1.21 17.44
C HIS A 179 -14.38 0.92 18.03
N LYS A 180 -14.84 1.68 19.04
CA LYS A 180 -16.13 1.48 19.73
C LYS A 180 -17.34 1.95 18.92
N HIS A 181 -17.31 1.77 17.61
CA HIS A 181 -18.43 2.05 16.73
C HIS A 181 -19.31 0.79 16.58
N PRO A 182 -20.65 0.89 16.61
CA PRO A 182 -21.54 -0.28 16.51
C PRO A 182 -21.25 -1.21 15.32
N MET A 183 -20.90 -0.63 14.17
CA MET A 183 -20.49 -1.37 12.97
C MET A 183 -19.31 -2.33 13.17
N PHE A 184 -18.43 -2.06 14.14
CA PHE A 184 -17.24 -2.88 14.40
C PHE A 184 -17.44 -3.87 15.54
N GLN A 185 -18.58 -3.86 16.23
CA GLN A 185 -18.82 -4.66 17.44
C GLN A 185 -18.50 -6.14 17.24
N HIS A 186 -18.88 -6.72 16.08
CA HIS A 186 -18.63 -8.12 15.77
C HIS A 186 -17.21 -8.44 15.29
N LEU A 187 -16.40 -7.41 15.02
CA LEU A 187 -15.00 -7.52 14.60
C LEU A 187 -14.02 -7.34 15.78
N LEU A 188 -14.45 -6.70 16.86
CA LEU A 188 -13.63 -6.48 18.06
C LEU A 188 -13.07 -7.81 18.58
N GLY A 189 -11.76 -7.84 18.82
CA GLY A 189 -11.04 -9.02 19.28
C GLY A 189 -10.84 -10.13 18.23
N LYS A 190 -11.39 -9.99 17.01
CA LYS A 190 -11.29 -10.99 15.93
C LYS A 190 -10.40 -10.56 14.77
N VAL A 191 -10.18 -9.25 14.62
CA VAL A 191 -9.31 -8.69 13.59
C VAL A 191 -8.25 -7.81 14.24
N SER A 192 -7.15 -7.58 13.53
CA SER A 192 -6.10 -6.71 14.04
C SER A 192 -6.59 -5.27 14.22
N HIS A 193 -6.03 -4.55 15.20
CA HIS A 193 -6.27 -3.10 15.34
C HIS A 193 -6.01 -2.33 14.04
N LYS A 194 -4.96 -2.74 13.30
CA LYS A 194 -4.64 -2.13 12.00
C LYS A 194 -5.79 -2.27 10.99
N ALA A 195 -6.47 -3.42 10.94
CA ALA A 195 -7.63 -3.59 10.07
C ALA A 195 -8.80 -2.70 10.49
N LEU A 196 -9.05 -2.57 11.80
CA LEU A 196 -10.07 -1.66 12.33
C LEU A 196 -9.76 -0.19 12.02
N ASP A 197 -8.50 0.22 12.13
CA ASP A 197 -8.07 1.58 11.77
C ASP A 197 -8.32 1.89 10.29
N LEU A 198 -8.00 0.95 9.41
CA LEU A 198 -8.25 1.08 7.97
C LEU A 198 -9.76 1.16 7.67
N LEU A 199 -10.57 0.32 8.31
CA LEU A 199 -12.03 0.35 8.17
C LEU A 199 -12.64 1.64 8.71
N HIS A 200 -12.14 2.14 9.83
CA HIS A 200 -12.55 3.41 10.40
C HIS A 200 -12.25 4.57 9.44
N GLY A 201 -11.05 4.58 8.84
CA GLY A 201 -10.69 5.55 7.80
C GLY A 201 -11.63 5.50 6.59
N GLU A 202 -11.99 4.31 6.10
CA GLU A 202 -12.96 4.18 5.00
C GLU A 202 -14.39 4.57 5.40
N ALA A 203 -14.77 4.36 6.67
CA ALA A 203 -16.07 4.79 7.19
C ALA A 203 -16.19 6.32 7.27
N ILE A 204 -15.12 7.02 7.65
CA ILE A 204 -15.04 8.49 7.57
C ILE A 204 -15.06 8.92 6.10
N ARG A 205 -14.21 8.30 5.27
CA ARG A 205 -14.13 8.62 3.84
C ARG A 205 -15.46 8.44 3.11
N ARG A 206 -16.33 7.55 3.56
CA ARG A 206 -17.71 7.43 3.04
C ARG A 206 -18.48 8.75 3.15
N LEU A 207 -18.47 9.37 4.34
CA LEU A 207 -19.16 10.64 4.60
C LEU A 207 -18.59 11.74 3.70
N ASP A 208 -17.26 11.77 3.51
CA ASP A 208 -16.62 12.81 2.71
C ASP A 208 -16.76 12.58 1.19
N VAL A 209 -16.54 11.37 0.69
CA VAL A 209 -16.39 11.11 -0.76
C VAL A 209 -17.72 10.82 -1.45
N LEU A 210 -18.62 10.09 -0.80
CA LEU A 210 -19.87 9.63 -1.42
C LEU A 210 -21.02 10.61 -1.15
N GLU A 211 -21.13 11.12 0.09
CA GLU A 211 -22.23 12.01 0.46
C GLU A 211 -21.96 13.47 0.06
N ARG A 212 -20.71 13.94 0.07
CA ARG A 212 -20.39 15.36 -0.15
C ARG A 212 -19.93 15.73 -1.57
N PHE A 213 -19.21 14.84 -2.27
CA PHE A 213 -18.57 15.16 -3.57
C PHE A 213 -19.00 14.26 -4.74
N ASN A 214 -20.00 13.38 -4.55
CA ASN A 214 -20.52 12.44 -5.56
C ASN A 214 -19.41 11.74 -6.39
N SER A 215 -18.31 11.39 -5.72
CA SER A 215 -17.09 10.93 -6.37
C SER A 215 -17.03 9.40 -6.41
N SER A 216 -16.39 8.83 -7.44
CA SER A 216 -16.22 7.38 -7.54
C SER A 216 -15.31 6.86 -6.42
N CYS A 217 -15.68 5.75 -5.79
CA CYS A 217 -14.97 5.21 -4.63
C CYS A 217 -13.55 4.69 -4.95
N GLY A 218 -13.27 4.28 -6.18
CA GLY A 218 -12.00 3.66 -6.58
C GLY A 218 -11.76 2.24 -6.02
N CYS A 219 -12.51 1.82 -4.99
CA CYS A 219 -12.48 0.47 -4.40
C CYS A 219 -11.08 -0.04 -3.99
N GLN A 220 -10.10 0.85 -3.84
CA GLN A 220 -8.70 0.51 -3.56
C GLN A 220 -8.54 -0.38 -2.33
N MET A 221 -9.22 -0.04 -1.24
CA MET A 221 -9.17 -0.82 0.00
C MET A 221 -9.60 -2.29 -0.21
N TRP A 222 -10.58 -2.50 -1.07
CA TRP A 222 -11.09 -3.83 -1.39
C TRP A 222 -10.07 -4.64 -2.20
N HIS A 223 -9.52 -4.04 -3.25
CA HIS A 223 -8.61 -4.76 -4.14
C HIS A 223 -7.23 -5.00 -3.51
N SER A 224 -6.70 -4.04 -2.76
CA SER A 224 -5.35 -4.09 -2.19
C SER A 224 -5.26 -4.77 -0.83
N CYS A 225 -6.28 -4.62 0.02
CA CYS A 225 -6.27 -5.15 1.39
C CYS A 225 -7.32 -6.24 1.63
N GLY A 226 -8.26 -6.44 0.70
CA GLY A 226 -9.40 -7.35 0.92
C GLY A 226 -10.41 -6.83 1.95
N LEU A 227 -10.33 -5.55 2.32
CA LEU A 227 -11.20 -4.92 3.30
C LEU A 227 -12.31 -4.11 2.62
N PRO A 228 -13.53 -4.04 3.20
CA PRO A 228 -14.58 -3.16 2.69
C PRO A 228 -14.11 -1.72 2.42
N CYS A 229 -14.32 -1.25 1.19
CA CYS A 229 -14.24 0.18 0.84
C CYS A 229 -15.42 0.96 1.46
N ALA A 230 -15.32 2.29 1.47
CA ALA A 230 -16.40 3.22 1.77
C ALA A 230 -17.72 2.84 1.06
N CYS A 231 -17.64 2.49 -0.24
CA CYS A 231 -18.78 2.07 -1.04
C CYS A 231 -19.50 0.82 -0.55
N ARG A 232 -18.74 -0.17 -0.08
CA ARG A 232 -19.27 -1.44 0.43
C ARG A 232 -19.82 -1.25 1.84
N ILE A 233 -19.12 -0.46 2.66
CA ILE A 233 -19.58 -0.09 3.99
C ILE A 233 -20.95 0.60 3.91
N GLU A 234 -21.12 1.55 2.99
CA GLU A 234 -22.41 2.22 2.77
C GLU A 234 -23.52 1.21 2.43
N LYS A 235 -23.26 0.32 1.48
CA LYS A 235 -24.21 -0.71 1.07
C LYS A 235 -24.65 -1.57 2.25
N TYR A 236 -23.70 -2.08 3.04
CA TYR A 236 -24.02 -2.91 4.21
C TYR A 236 -24.86 -2.17 5.25
N MET A 237 -24.62 -0.87 5.45
CA MET A 237 -25.39 -0.08 6.40
C MET A 237 -26.82 0.19 5.91
N ARG A 238 -27.00 0.44 4.61
CA ARG A 238 -28.34 0.57 4.01
C ARG A 238 -29.14 -0.73 4.16
N GLU A 239 -28.54 -1.86 3.82
CA GLU A 239 -29.18 -3.19 3.94
C GLU A 239 -29.55 -3.53 5.40
N ALA A 240 -28.69 -3.22 6.38
CA ALA A 240 -28.98 -3.41 7.79
C ALA A 240 -30.11 -2.49 8.31
N SER A 241 -30.22 -1.28 7.77
CA SER A 241 -31.30 -0.36 8.13
C SER A 241 -32.66 -0.80 7.55
N ASP A 242 -32.66 -1.35 6.34
CA ASP A 242 -33.87 -1.86 5.68
C ASP A 242 -34.35 -3.18 6.29
N SER A 243 -33.45 -4.07 6.70
CA SER A 243 -33.82 -5.29 7.43
C SER A 243 -34.44 -4.96 8.79
N THR A 244 -33.87 -3.97 9.51
CA THR A 244 -34.42 -3.48 10.77
C THR A 244 -35.80 -2.84 10.59
N ARG A 245 -36.00 -2.08 9.50
CA ARG A 245 -37.31 -1.48 9.16
C ARG A 245 -38.36 -2.54 8.81
N ARG A 246 -37.99 -3.58 8.04
CA ARG A 246 -38.89 -4.70 7.71
C ARG A 246 -39.27 -5.50 8.96
N HIS A 247 -38.32 -5.77 9.85
CA HIS A 247 -38.59 -6.48 11.11
C HIS A 247 -39.51 -5.67 12.04
N ARG A 248 -39.35 -4.35 12.11
CA ARG A 248 -40.25 -3.47 12.87
C ARG A 248 -41.66 -3.38 12.30
N ARG A 249 -41.84 -3.50 10.98
CA ARG A 249 -43.18 -3.57 10.37
C ARG A 249 -43.88 -4.89 10.70
N LEU A 250 -43.16 -6.01 10.61
CA LEU A 250 -43.71 -7.33 10.95
C LEU A 250 -44.14 -7.44 12.42
N LEU A 251 -43.41 -6.79 13.34
CA LEU A 251 -43.77 -6.74 14.77
C LEU A 251 -44.89 -5.74 15.10
N ALA A 252 -45.24 -4.83 14.17
CA ALA A 252 -46.34 -3.89 14.33
C ALA A 252 -47.66 -4.41 13.71
N GLU A 253 -47.59 -5.53 12.98
CA GLU A 253 -48.71 -6.21 12.32
C GLU A 253 -49.12 -7.51 13.05
N THR A 254 -48.55 -7.77 14.22
CA THR A 254 -48.90 -8.86 15.17
C THR A 254 -49.35 -8.27 16.50
#